data_AF-A0A4R0ER61-F1
#
_entry.id   AF-A0A4R0ER61-F1
#
_cell.length_a   1.000
_cell.length_b   1.000
_cell.length_c   1.000
_cell.angle_alpha   90.00
_cell.angle_beta   90.00
_cell.angle_gamma   90.00
#
_symmetry.space_group_name_H-M   'P 1'
#
loop_
_entity.id
_entity.type
_entity.pdbx_description
1 polymer ?
#
loop_
_entity_poly.entity_id
_entity_poly.type
_entity_poly.pdbx_seq_one_letter_code
_entity_poly.pdbx_strand_id
1 'polypeptide(L)'
;MGLILKNKNCVLGSLISLISIGFGLWLLLSKNISGTEFVALTLGFAIVGLIITFSSEVQEFSIAGNAVKLRELRSEAVKTLDELKQARTEIFRLLLTHSLEISGGFGSSLCKVDERVTKFSRLYNQIERFDCVKELHSDIDKVLNVLLICQYNELTLIHQLSKQVGVNFNELDSPQNLNIKLKDEMINQFTSRITPQPDFYDAKKIVLDGIEAYAKLYAMKVKLDKLENEL
;
A
#
# COMPACT_ATOMS: atom_id res chain seq x y z
N MET A 1 3.57 -37.74 21.84
CA MET A 1 5.04 -37.67 21.69
C MET A 1 5.73 -37.07 22.91
N GLY A 2 5.24 -36.00 23.53
CA GLY A 2 5.82 -35.39 24.75
C GLY A 2 5.92 -36.30 25.98
N LEU A 3 4.95 -37.22 26.17
CA LEU A 3 4.94 -38.16 27.31
C LEU A 3 6.12 -39.15 27.31
N ILE A 4 6.64 -39.51 26.14
CA ILE A 4 7.78 -40.44 25.99
C ILE A 4 9.12 -39.72 26.27
N LEU A 5 9.22 -38.44 25.91
CA LEU A 5 10.37 -37.58 26.21
C LEU A 5 10.45 -37.25 27.70
N LYS A 6 9.30 -36.99 28.35
CA LYS A 6 9.22 -36.72 29.80
C LYS A 6 9.75 -37.87 30.65
N ASN A 7 9.36 -39.11 30.34
CA ASN A 7 9.87 -40.29 31.04
C ASN A 7 11.37 -40.50 30.82
N LYS A 8 11.89 -40.26 29.61
CA LYS A 8 13.34 -40.41 29.34
C LYS A 8 14.19 -39.40 30.11
N ASN A 9 13.79 -38.13 30.15
CA ASN A 9 14.56 -37.09 30.82
C ASN A 9 14.50 -37.19 32.35
N CYS A 10 13.35 -37.60 32.90
CA CYS A 10 13.21 -37.87 34.33
C CYS A 10 14.06 -39.07 34.77
N VAL A 11 14.08 -40.14 33.96
CA VAL A 11 14.94 -41.31 34.20
C VAL A 11 16.41 -40.94 34.08
N LEU A 12 16.81 -40.15 33.07
CA LEU A 12 18.20 -39.69 32.92
C LEU A 12 18.66 -38.78 34.07
N GLY A 13 17.82 -37.84 34.49
CA GLY A 13 18.09 -36.95 35.63
C GLY A 13 18.25 -37.73 36.94
N SER A 14 17.37 -38.72 37.18
CA SER A 14 17.48 -39.61 38.33
C SER A 14 18.68 -40.55 38.26
N LEU A 15 19.09 -40.99 37.07
CA LEU A 15 20.27 -41.84 36.89
C LEU A 15 21.56 -41.06 37.20
N ILE A 16 21.65 -39.83 36.70
CA ILE A 16 22.79 -38.93 36.88
C ILE A 16 22.95 -38.55 38.36
N SER A 17 21.86 -38.31 39.08
CA SER A 17 21.94 -38.01 40.52
C SER A 17 22.39 -39.21 41.34
N LEU A 18 21.91 -40.42 41.03
CA LEU A 18 22.35 -41.67 41.65
C LEU A 18 23.83 -41.98 41.40
N ILE A 19 24.29 -41.81 40.16
CA ILE A 19 25.71 -42.00 39.78
C ILE A 19 26.59 -40.96 40.48
N SER A 20 26.13 -39.72 40.61
CA SER A 20 26.88 -38.65 41.28
C SER A 20 27.07 -38.91 42.78
N ILE A 21 26.04 -39.43 43.47
CA ILE A 21 26.13 -39.80 44.89
C ILE A 21 27.10 -40.98 45.07
N GLY A 22 27.03 -41.99 44.19
CA GLY A 22 27.95 -43.13 44.22
C GLY A 22 29.41 -42.73 43.96
N PHE A 23 29.65 -41.86 42.97
CA PHE A 23 30.97 -41.34 42.66
C PHE A 23 31.53 -40.44 43.77
N GLY A 24 30.69 -39.60 44.37
CA GLY A 24 31.07 -38.78 45.52
C GLY A 24 31.44 -39.62 46.75
N LEU A 25 30.68 -40.67 47.06
CA LEU A 25 30.97 -41.60 48.16
C LEU A 25 32.27 -42.37 47.93
N TRP A 26 32.52 -42.81 46.70
CA TRP A 26 33.76 -43.48 46.32
C TRP A 26 35.00 -42.58 46.51
N LEU A 27 34.89 -41.30 46.12
CA LEU A 27 35.96 -40.31 46.28
C LEU A 27 36.23 -39.96 47.75
N LEU A 28 35.19 -39.90 48.58
CA LEU A 28 35.29 -39.68 50.02
C LEU A 28 36.01 -40.85 50.72
N LEU A 29 35.64 -42.09 50.38
CA LEU A 29 36.27 -43.31 50.90
C LEU A 29 37.74 -43.43 50.47
N SER A 30 38.08 -42.91 49.30
CA SER A 30 39.45 -42.88 48.77
C SER A 30 40.34 -41.81 49.42
N LYS A 31 39.84 -41.03 50.40
CA LYS A 31 40.52 -39.89 51.07
C LYS A 31 41.04 -38.78 50.14
N ASN A 32 40.62 -38.76 48.88
CA ASN A 32 41.07 -37.76 47.89
C ASN A 32 40.33 -36.42 48.02
N ILE A 33 39.26 -36.35 48.80
CA ILE A 33 38.39 -35.18 48.94
C ILE A 33 38.00 -35.01 50.42
N SER A 34 37.96 -33.76 50.90
CA SER A 34 37.47 -33.43 52.25
C SER A 34 35.95 -33.47 52.35
N GLY A 35 35.41 -33.61 53.57
CA GLY A 35 33.96 -33.69 53.80
C GLY A 35 33.19 -32.48 53.24
N THR A 36 33.79 -31.29 53.25
CA THR A 36 33.17 -30.06 52.72
C THR A 36 33.09 -30.06 51.20
N GLU A 37 34.13 -30.55 50.52
CA GLU A 37 34.19 -30.64 49.06
C GLU A 37 33.20 -31.70 48.52
N PHE A 38 32.96 -32.79 49.26
CA PHE A 38 31.92 -33.77 48.93
C PHE A 38 30.52 -33.16 48.94
N VAL A 39 30.19 -32.34 49.95
CA VAL A 39 28.88 -31.67 50.03
C VAL A 39 28.72 -30.68 48.88
N ALA A 40 29.75 -29.90 48.57
CA ALA A 40 29.72 -28.96 47.45
C ALA A 40 29.52 -29.67 46.09
N LEU A 41 30.22 -30.79 45.87
CA LEU A 41 30.11 -31.59 44.66
C LEU A 41 28.72 -32.23 44.53
N THR A 42 28.21 -32.81 45.61
CA THR A 42 26.87 -33.43 45.63
C THR A 42 25.76 -32.40 45.40
N LEU A 43 25.89 -31.20 45.98
CA LEU A 43 24.95 -30.11 45.77
C LEU A 43 24.99 -29.58 44.33
N GLY A 44 26.18 -29.46 43.73
CA GLY A 44 26.36 -29.06 42.34
C GLY A 44 25.68 -30.03 41.37
N PHE A 45 25.90 -31.34 41.56
CA PHE A 45 25.23 -32.36 40.74
C PHE A 45 23.72 -32.43 40.98
N ALA A 46 23.26 -32.19 42.21
CA ALA A 46 21.83 -32.11 42.52
C ALA A 46 21.16 -30.96 41.75
N ILE A 47 21.77 -29.78 41.72
CA ILE A 47 21.25 -28.60 40.98
C ILE A 47 21.23 -28.88 39.48
N VAL A 48 22.29 -29.47 38.91
CA VAL A 48 22.34 -29.82 37.48
C VAL A 48 21.29 -30.86 37.11
N GLY A 49 21.08 -31.89 37.95
CA GLY A 49 20.01 -32.87 37.76
C GLY A 49 18.61 -32.23 37.80
N LEU A 50 18.42 -31.25 38.68
CA LEU A 50 17.20 -30.44 38.80
C LEU A 50 16.94 -29.64 37.51
N ILE A 51 17.97 -28.98 36.97
CA ILE A 51 17.90 -28.22 35.71
C ILE A 51 17.52 -29.14 34.53
N ILE A 52 18.16 -30.30 34.40
CA ILE A 52 17.89 -31.26 33.30
C ILE A 52 16.45 -31.78 33.40
N THR A 53 15.98 -32.08 34.61
CA THR A 53 14.63 -32.60 34.84
C THR A 53 13.54 -31.59 34.48
N PHE A 54 13.73 -30.29 34.80
CA PHE A 54 12.76 -29.25 34.45
C PHE A 54 12.96 -28.61 33.07
N SER A 55 14.10 -28.85 32.40
CA SER A 55 14.41 -28.25 31.10
C SER A 55 13.36 -28.59 30.03
N SER A 56 12.86 -29.83 30.00
CA SER A 56 11.81 -30.22 29.05
C SER A 56 10.44 -29.60 29.33
N GLU A 57 10.11 -29.37 30.60
CA GLU A 57 8.83 -28.76 31.00
C GLU A 57 8.80 -27.28 30.58
N VAL A 58 9.90 -26.55 30.78
CA VAL A 58 10.03 -25.14 30.37
C VAL A 58 10.03 -24.98 28.84
N GLN A 59 10.66 -25.92 28.11
CA GLN A 59 10.66 -25.91 26.65
C GLN A 59 9.27 -26.19 26.07
N GLU A 60 8.51 -27.16 26.60
CA GLU A 60 7.17 -27.47 26.10
C GLU A 60 6.17 -26.32 26.32
N PHE A 61 6.19 -25.67 27.49
CA PHE A 61 5.32 -24.51 27.77
C PHE A 61 5.71 -23.25 26.98
N SER A 62 7.01 -23.01 26.77
CA SER A 62 7.50 -21.82 26.07
C SER A 62 7.38 -21.95 24.54
N ILE A 63 7.59 -23.14 23.98
CA ILE A 63 7.56 -23.37 22.53
C ILE A 63 6.12 -23.52 22.02
N ALA A 64 5.25 -24.27 22.69
CA ALA A 64 3.91 -24.52 22.17
C ALA A 64 2.95 -23.35 22.45
N GLY A 65 2.92 -22.84 23.68
CA GLY A 65 1.96 -21.80 24.08
C GLY A 65 2.26 -20.43 23.46
N ASN A 66 3.53 -20.04 23.42
CA ASN A 66 3.92 -18.73 22.93
C ASN A 66 3.99 -18.69 21.38
N ALA A 67 4.40 -19.77 20.72
CA ALA A 67 4.42 -19.82 19.25
C ALA A 67 3.00 -19.80 18.65
N VAL A 68 2.03 -20.47 19.28
CA VAL A 68 0.62 -20.43 18.83
C VAL A 68 0.03 -19.03 18.98
N LYS A 69 0.24 -18.37 20.13
CA LYS A 69 -0.17 -16.98 20.35
C LYS A 69 0.47 -16.02 19.35
N LEU A 70 1.78 -16.15 19.08
CA LEU A 70 2.45 -15.31 18.08
C LEU A 70 1.93 -15.55 16.66
N ARG A 71 1.61 -16.79 16.31
CA ARG A 71 1.01 -17.12 15.01
C ARG A 71 -0.40 -16.55 14.88
N GLU A 72 -1.20 -16.63 15.94
CA GLU A 72 -2.54 -16.05 16.01
C GLU A 72 -2.49 -14.52 15.90
N LEU A 73 -1.66 -13.86 16.71
CA LEU A 73 -1.43 -12.41 16.63
C LEU A 73 -0.95 -11.98 15.24
N ARG A 74 -0.03 -12.74 14.63
CA ARG A 74 0.41 -12.49 13.25
C ARG A 74 -0.72 -12.66 12.25
N SER A 75 -1.54 -13.71 12.40
CA SER A 75 -2.68 -13.95 11.52
C SER A 75 -3.73 -12.86 11.63
N GLU A 76 -4.02 -12.39 12.85
CA GLU A 76 -4.94 -11.28 13.11
C GLU A 76 -4.39 -9.96 12.55
N ALA A 77 -3.09 -9.70 12.71
CA ALA A 77 -2.42 -8.56 12.09
C ALA A 77 -2.48 -8.60 10.56
N VAL A 78 -2.29 -9.77 9.94
CA VAL A 78 -2.44 -9.92 8.48
C VAL A 78 -3.88 -9.67 8.06
N LYS A 79 -4.85 -10.25 8.77
CA LYS A 79 -6.28 -10.07 8.47
C LYS A 79 -6.70 -8.60 8.56
N THR A 80 -6.31 -7.91 9.63
CA THR A 80 -6.59 -6.48 9.82
C THR A 80 -5.91 -5.62 8.76
N LEU A 81 -4.69 -5.97 8.33
CA LEU A 81 -4.03 -5.28 7.21
C LEU A 81 -4.79 -5.46 5.90
N ASP A 82 -5.30 -6.64 5.62
CA ASP A 82 -6.09 -6.90 4.41
C ASP A 82 -7.44 -6.18 4.45
N GLU A 83 -8.13 -6.17 5.59
CA GLU A 83 -9.35 -5.40 5.81
C GLU A 83 -9.10 -3.89 5.63
N LEU A 84 -7.98 -3.36 6.14
CA LEU A 84 -7.58 -1.96 5.97
C LEU A 84 -7.25 -1.62 4.52
N LYS A 85 -6.57 -2.52 3.79
CA LYS A 85 -6.31 -2.34 2.35
C LYS A 85 -7.62 -2.29 1.58
N GLN A 86 -8.54 -3.21 1.85
CA GLN A 86 -9.84 -3.25 1.20
C GLN A 86 -10.65 -1.99 1.50
N ALA A 87 -10.74 -1.57 2.77
CA ALA A 87 -11.43 -0.35 3.16
C ALA A 87 -10.84 0.89 2.47
N ARG A 88 -9.50 0.97 2.36
CA ARG A 88 -8.82 2.04 1.63
C ARG A 88 -9.18 2.04 0.14
N THR A 89 -9.19 0.87 -0.51
CA THR A 89 -9.59 0.75 -1.92
C THR A 89 -11.05 1.20 -2.12
N GLU A 90 -11.98 0.83 -1.24
CA GLU A 90 -13.38 1.29 -1.30
C GLU A 90 -13.51 2.81 -1.08
N ILE A 91 -12.73 3.38 -0.16
CA ILE A 91 -12.69 4.84 0.03
C ILE A 91 -12.21 5.54 -1.24
N PHE A 92 -11.16 5.03 -1.89
CA PHE A 92 -10.72 5.59 -3.16
C PHE A 92 -11.77 5.45 -4.26
N ARG A 93 -12.48 4.33 -4.33
CA ARG A 93 -13.61 4.14 -5.27
C ARG A 93 -14.72 5.17 -5.05
N LEU A 94 -15.09 5.43 -3.79
CA LEU A 94 -16.07 6.45 -3.43
C LEU A 94 -15.58 7.85 -3.85
N LEU A 95 -14.33 8.19 -3.52
CA LEU A 95 -13.72 9.48 -3.85
C LEU A 95 -13.60 9.70 -5.37
N LEU A 96 -13.32 8.64 -6.14
CA LEU A 96 -13.29 8.68 -7.61
C LEU A 96 -14.68 9.06 -8.14
N THR A 97 -15.73 8.43 -7.64
CA THR A 97 -17.11 8.74 -8.04
C THR A 97 -17.48 10.18 -7.69
N HIS A 98 -17.11 10.63 -6.48
CA HIS A 98 -17.36 11.99 -6.02
C HIS A 98 -16.52 13.04 -6.77
N SER A 99 -15.37 12.67 -7.35
CA SER A 99 -14.53 13.60 -8.12
C SER A 99 -15.19 14.15 -9.39
N LEU A 100 -16.25 13.48 -9.86
CA LEU A 100 -17.07 13.95 -10.99
C LEU A 100 -18.10 15.01 -10.59
N GLU A 101 -18.38 15.17 -9.30
CA GLU A 101 -19.34 16.16 -8.82
C GLU A 101 -18.89 17.57 -9.18
N ILE A 102 -19.79 18.29 -9.83
CA ILE A 102 -19.55 19.66 -10.27
C ILE A 102 -19.78 20.57 -9.05
N SER A 103 -18.76 21.35 -8.68
CA SER A 103 -18.92 22.45 -7.73
C SER A 103 -19.92 23.45 -8.31
N GLY A 104 -20.96 23.80 -7.55
CA GLY A 104 -22.07 24.67 -7.98
C GLY A 104 -21.71 26.15 -8.16
N GLY A 105 -20.64 26.45 -8.90
CA GLY A 105 -20.22 27.81 -9.26
C GLY A 105 -20.72 28.20 -10.65
N PHE A 106 -21.05 29.49 -10.84
CA PHE A 106 -21.15 30.06 -12.18
C PHE A 106 -19.80 29.88 -12.88
N GLY A 107 -19.76 29.10 -13.96
CA GLY A 107 -18.54 28.87 -14.73
C GLY A 107 -17.91 30.19 -15.13
N SER A 108 -16.66 30.42 -14.73
CA SER A 108 -15.95 31.60 -15.20
C SER A 108 -15.58 31.37 -16.66
N SER A 109 -16.12 32.17 -17.57
CA SER A 109 -15.78 32.14 -19.00
C SER A 109 -14.28 32.38 -19.26
N LEU A 110 -13.53 32.76 -18.23
CA LEU A 110 -12.09 33.02 -18.18
C LEU A 110 -11.26 31.79 -17.80
N CYS A 111 -11.86 30.64 -17.48
CA CYS A 111 -11.11 29.41 -17.17
C CYS A 111 -11.35 28.36 -18.26
N LYS A 112 -10.25 27.82 -18.81
CA LYS A 112 -10.27 26.69 -19.77
C LYS A 112 -9.81 25.38 -19.15
N VAL A 113 -9.62 25.36 -17.84
CA VAL A 113 -9.30 24.17 -17.06
C VAL A 113 -10.53 23.81 -16.24
N ASP A 114 -11.02 22.59 -16.39
CA ASP A 114 -12.06 22.03 -15.54
C ASP A 114 -11.51 21.79 -14.13
N GLU A 115 -12.16 22.37 -13.11
CA GLU A 115 -11.75 22.31 -11.71
C GLU A 115 -11.57 20.85 -11.22
N ARG A 116 -12.37 19.93 -11.76
CA ARG A 116 -12.36 18.51 -11.40
C ARG A 116 -11.07 17.81 -11.83
N VAL A 117 -10.40 18.31 -12.87
CA VAL A 117 -9.13 17.76 -13.35
C VAL A 117 -8.05 17.84 -12.29
N THR A 118 -7.99 18.94 -11.54
CA THR A 118 -7.01 19.11 -10.47
C THR A 118 -7.30 18.17 -9.30
N LYS A 119 -8.57 18.07 -8.90
CA LYS A 119 -9.01 17.16 -7.82
C LYS A 119 -8.72 15.70 -8.18
N PHE A 120 -9.10 15.30 -9.39
CA PHE A 120 -8.85 13.96 -9.92
C PHE A 120 -7.35 13.67 -10.03
N SER A 121 -6.54 14.58 -10.58
CA SER A 121 -5.10 14.37 -10.70
C SER A 121 -4.43 14.13 -9.33
N ARG A 122 -4.86 14.87 -8.30
CA ARG A 122 -4.38 14.66 -6.93
C ARG A 122 -4.80 13.29 -6.39
N LEU A 123 -6.04 12.88 -6.63
CA LEU A 123 -6.56 11.59 -6.22
C LEU A 123 -5.84 10.43 -6.94
N TYR A 124 -5.65 10.54 -8.24
CA TYR A 124 -4.91 9.55 -9.04
C TYR A 124 -3.48 9.37 -8.54
N ASN A 125 -2.76 10.46 -8.24
CA ASN A 125 -1.42 10.38 -7.65
C ASN A 125 -1.41 9.68 -6.28
N GLN A 126 -2.47 9.84 -5.47
CA GLN A 126 -2.61 9.09 -4.22
C GLN A 126 -2.84 7.61 -4.48
N ILE A 127 -3.71 7.27 -5.45
CA ILE A 127 -3.98 5.89 -5.86
C ILE A 127 -2.72 5.19 -6.38
N GLU A 128 -1.92 5.85 -7.24
CA GLU A 128 -0.61 5.36 -7.68
C GLU A 128 0.32 5.12 -6.48
N ARG A 129 0.39 6.06 -5.54
CA ARG A 129 1.27 5.96 -4.37
C ARG A 129 0.91 4.80 -3.43
N PHE A 130 -0.34 4.37 -3.42
CA PHE A 130 -0.83 3.25 -2.61
C PHE A 130 -0.95 1.93 -3.38
N ASP A 131 -0.51 1.90 -4.65
CA ASP A 131 -0.55 0.74 -5.54
C ASP A 131 -1.96 0.16 -5.75
N CYS A 132 -2.98 1.03 -5.73
CA CYS A 132 -4.39 0.65 -5.89
C CYS A 132 -4.88 0.81 -7.36
N VAL A 133 -3.99 1.12 -8.31
CA VAL A 133 -4.36 1.42 -9.71
C VAL A 133 -5.01 0.20 -10.39
N LYS A 134 -4.47 -1.01 -10.16
CA LYS A 134 -4.99 -2.24 -10.76
C LYS A 134 -6.39 -2.59 -10.23
N GLU A 135 -6.59 -2.48 -8.91
CA GLU A 135 -7.87 -2.77 -8.27
C GLU A 135 -8.98 -1.78 -8.66
N LEU A 136 -8.61 -0.53 -8.96
CA LEU A 136 -9.52 0.56 -9.30
C LEU A 136 -9.54 0.88 -10.79
N HIS A 137 -8.97 0.03 -11.64
CA HIS A 137 -8.79 0.29 -13.06
C HIS A 137 -10.09 0.75 -13.75
N SER A 138 -11.16 -0.02 -13.60
CA SER A 138 -12.47 0.30 -14.22
C SER A 138 -13.06 1.62 -13.70
N ASP A 139 -12.88 1.92 -12.42
CA ASP A 139 -13.40 3.13 -11.80
C ASP A 139 -12.63 4.36 -12.27
N ILE A 140 -11.29 4.26 -12.32
CA ILE A 140 -10.40 5.29 -12.84
C ILE A 140 -10.71 5.56 -14.31
N ASP A 141 -10.83 4.52 -15.13
CA ASP A 141 -11.08 4.65 -16.56
C ASP A 141 -12.38 5.41 -16.86
N LYS A 142 -13.47 5.05 -16.17
CA LYS A 142 -14.77 5.74 -16.30
C LYS A 142 -14.66 7.22 -15.99
N VAL A 143 -14.04 7.56 -14.84
CA VAL A 143 -13.88 8.96 -14.42
C VAL A 143 -12.97 9.72 -15.38
N LEU A 144 -11.86 9.10 -15.78
CA LEU A 144 -10.88 9.67 -16.68
C LEU A 144 -11.47 9.96 -18.06
N ASN A 145 -12.26 9.04 -18.62
CA ASN A 145 -12.93 9.23 -19.91
C ASN A 145 -13.92 10.40 -19.88
N VAL A 146 -14.67 10.56 -18.79
CA VAL A 146 -15.58 11.71 -18.61
C VAL A 146 -14.78 13.02 -18.54
N LEU A 147 -13.73 13.07 -17.71
CA LEU A 147 -12.92 14.29 -17.56
C LEU A 147 -12.15 14.65 -18.82
N LEU A 148 -11.64 13.67 -19.56
CA LEU A 148 -11.00 13.87 -20.86
C LEU A 148 -11.94 14.57 -21.84
N ILE A 149 -13.20 14.12 -21.91
CA ILE A 149 -14.19 14.68 -22.83
C ILE A 149 -14.63 16.07 -22.38
N CYS A 150 -14.87 16.26 -21.09
CA CYS A 150 -15.18 17.58 -20.54
C CYS A 150 -14.06 18.59 -20.82
N GLN A 151 -12.81 18.24 -20.49
CA GLN A 151 -11.66 19.11 -20.71
C GLN A 151 -11.39 19.36 -22.21
N TYR A 152 -11.59 18.35 -23.06
CA TYR A 152 -11.51 18.52 -24.52
C TYR A 152 -12.57 19.52 -25.01
N ASN A 153 -13.81 19.40 -24.53
CA ASN A 153 -14.90 20.28 -24.94
C ASN A 153 -14.72 21.75 -24.49
N GLU A 154 -13.95 22.01 -23.41
CA GLU A 154 -13.55 23.37 -23.06
C GLU A 154 -12.69 24.03 -24.14
N LEU A 155 -11.95 23.23 -24.92
CA LEU A 155 -11.07 23.65 -26.02
C LEU A 155 -11.79 23.70 -27.39
N THR A 156 -13.12 23.75 -27.40
CA THR A 156 -13.95 23.89 -28.62
C THR A 156 -13.56 25.05 -29.52
N LEU A 157 -12.84 26.05 -29.00
CA LEU A 157 -12.24 27.13 -29.82
C LEU A 157 -11.25 26.62 -30.89
N ILE A 158 -10.60 25.46 -30.67
CA ILE A 158 -9.59 24.89 -31.57
C ILE A 158 -10.22 23.91 -32.56
N HIS A 159 -11.13 23.05 -32.11
CA HIS A 159 -11.65 21.93 -32.90
C HIS A 159 -13.11 22.09 -33.34
N GLN A 160 -13.82 23.11 -32.85
CA GLN A 160 -15.19 23.54 -33.22
C GLN A 160 -16.33 22.54 -32.97
N LEU A 161 -16.05 21.23 -32.92
CA LEU A 161 -17.02 20.15 -32.71
C LEU A 161 -16.83 19.51 -31.34
N SER A 162 -17.84 19.56 -30.47
CA SER A 162 -17.81 18.87 -29.18
C SER A 162 -17.92 17.35 -29.36
N LYS A 163 -17.27 16.60 -28.47
CA LYS A 163 -17.41 15.14 -28.38
C LYS A 163 -18.40 14.76 -27.28
N GLN A 164 -19.12 13.67 -27.51
CA GLN A 164 -20.00 13.05 -26.51
C GLN A 164 -19.26 11.93 -25.78
N VAL A 165 -19.73 11.63 -24.57
CA VAL A 165 -19.24 10.50 -23.76
C VAL A 165 -19.38 9.20 -24.55
N GLY A 166 -18.29 8.43 -24.67
CA GLY A 166 -18.25 7.16 -25.41
C GLY A 166 -17.69 7.26 -26.84
N VAL A 167 -17.34 8.46 -27.33
CA VAL A 167 -16.63 8.63 -28.61
C VAL A 167 -15.13 8.46 -28.39
N ASN A 168 -14.49 7.60 -29.17
CA ASN A 168 -13.04 7.40 -29.11
C ASN A 168 -12.26 8.65 -29.56
N PHE A 169 -11.11 8.85 -28.94
CA PHE A 169 -10.14 9.86 -29.35
C PHE A 169 -9.28 9.29 -30.48
N ASN A 170 -9.13 10.06 -31.56
CA ASN A 170 -8.26 9.75 -32.68
C ASN A 170 -6.93 10.51 -32.52
N GLU A 171 -5.92 10.18 -33.33
CA GLU A 171 -4.62 10.90 -33.29
C GLU A 171 -4.77 12.41 -33.44
N LEU A 172 -5.76 12.87 -34.22
CA LEU A 172 -6.08 14.29 -34.45
C LEU A 172 -6.57 15.04 -33.20
N ASP A 173 -7.00 14.30 -32.18
CA ASP A 173 -7.46 14.83 -30.90
C ASP A 173 -6.31 14.88 -29.86
N SER A 174 -5.11 14.43 -30.23
CA SER A 174 -3.96 14.44 -29.32
C SER A 174 -3.59 15.86 -28.88
N PRO A 175 -3.04 16.04 -27.67
CA PRO A 175 -2.63 17.36 -27.17
C PRO A 175 -1.61 18.06 -28.09
N GLN A 176 -0.75 17.29 -28.77
CA GLN A 176 0.22 17.82 -29.73
C GLN A 176 -0.48 18.42 -30.96
N ASN A 177 -1.47 17.71 -31.51
CA ASN A 177 -2.25 18.20 -32.64
C ASN A 177 -3.13 19.39 -32.27
N LEU A 178 -3.66 19.45 -31.04
CA LEU A 178 -4.36 20.63 -30.54
C LEU A 178 -3.44 21.85 -30.46
N ASN A 179 -2.21 21.68 -29.97
CA ASN A 179 -1.20 22.75 -29.97
C ASN A 179 -0.84 23.22 -31.38
N ILE A 180 -0.68 22.30 -32.35
CA ILE A 180 -0.36 22.65 -33.74
C ILE A 180 -1.52 23.40 -34.41
N LYS A 181 -2.77 23.01 -34.11
CA LYS A 181 -3.98 23.65 -34.66
C LYS A 181 -4.28 25.02 -34.05
N LEU A 182 -3.74 25.34 -32.88
CA LEU A 182 -3.95 26.61 -32.21
C LEU A 182 -3.36 27.75 -33.03
N LYS A 183 -4.21 28.68 -33.48
CA LYS A 183 -3.80 29.89 -34.20
C LYS A 183 -4.08 31.14 -33.36
N ASP A 184 -3.26 32.17 -33.56
CA ASP A 184 -3.42 33.44 -32.86
C ASP A 184 -4.78 34.10 -33.18
N GLU A 185 -5.36 33.90 -34.37
CA GLU A 185 -6.71 34.38 -34.69
C GLU A 185 -7.80 33.75 -33.82
N MET A 186 -7.65 32.48 -33.42
CA MET A 186 -8.60 31.79 -32.54
C MET A 186 -8.58 32.40 -31.13
N ILE A 187 -7.40 32.79 -30.65
CA ILE A 187 -7.24 33.46 -29.35
C ILE A 187 -7.91 34.84 -29.41
N ASN A 188 -7.70 35.60 -30.48
CA ASN A 188 -8.38 36.89 -30.68
C ASN A 188 -9.92 36.75 -30.71
N GLN A 189 -10.44 35.70 -31.36
CA GLN A 189 -11.88 35.40 -31.36
C GLN A 189 -12.41 34.97 -29.98
N PHE A 190 -11.59 34.32 -29.16
CA PHE A 190 -11.92 33.97 -27.78
C PHE A 190 -11.96 35.23 -26.91
N THR A 191 -10.93 36.07 -26.96
CA THR A 191 -10.82 37.31 -26.20
C THR A 191 -11.98 38.27 -26.49
N SER A 192 -12.41 38.38 -27.76
CA SER A 192 -13.51 39.28 -28.13
C SER A 192 -14.87 38.90 -27.55
N ARG A 193 -15.02 37.65 -27.08
CA ARG A 193 -16.26 37.11 -26.48
C ARG A 193 -16.30 37.21 -24.96
N ILE A 194 -15.24 37.71 -24.32
CA ILE A 194 -15.10 37.75 -22.86
C ILE A 194 -15.07 39.20 -22.37
N THR A 195 -15.77 39.46 -21.26
CA THR A 195 -15.78 40.78 -20.61
C THR A 195 -15.40 40.62 -19.12
N PRO A 196 -14.42 41.37 -18.60
CA PRO A 196 -13.53 42.28 -19.33
C PRO A 196 -12.61 41.53 -20.31
N GLN A 197 -12.22 42.17 -21.41
CA GLN A 197 -11.34 41.55 -22.40
C GLN A 197 -9.94 41.38 -21.80
N PRO A 198 -9.45 40.14 -21.61
CA PRO A 198 -8.08 39.92 -21.17
C PRO A 198 -7.07 40.35 -22.24
N ASP A 199 -5.83 40.64 -21.83
CA ASP A 199 -4.74 40.84 -22.78
C ASP A 199 -4.51 39.56 -23.62
N PHE A 200 -3.98 39.73 -24.84
CA PHE A 200 -3.71 38.60 -25.73
C PHE A 200 -2.81 37.55 -25.09
N TYR A 201 -1.77 37.96 -24.35
CA TYR A 201 -0.85 37.03 -23.70
C TYR A 201 -1.52 36.27 -22.55
N ASP A 202 -2.39 36.94 -21.79
CA ASP A 202 -3.17 36.30 -20.71
C ASP A 202 -4.19 35.31 -21.27
N ALA A 203 -4.89 35.68 -22.34
CA ALA A 203 -5.81 34.79 -23.05
C ALA A 203 -5.10 33.55 -23.63
N LYS A 204 -3.93 33.76 -24.24
CA LYS A 204 -3.08 32.67 -24.75
C LYS A 204 -2.66 31.73 -23.64
N LYS A 205 -2.25 32.26 -22.49
CA LYS A 205 -1.89 31.46 -21.31
C LYS A 205 -3.06 30.61 -20.82
N ILE A 206 -4.26 31.18 -20.70
CA ILE A 206 -5.47 30.44 -20.28
C ILE A 206 -5.73 29.24 -21.20
N VAL A 207 -5.62 29.43 -22.51
CA VAL A 207 -5.82 28.33 -23.49
C VAL A 207 -4.72 27.28 -23.36
N LEU A 208 -3.46 27.69 -23.20
CA LEU A 208 -2.33 26.76 -23.01
C LEU A 208 -2.47 25.95 -21.72
N ASP A 209 -2.89 26.56 -20.62
CA ASP A 209 -3.16 25.87 -19.35
C ASP A 209 -4.25 24.80 -19.54
N GLY A 210 -5.28 25.09 -20.34
CA GLY A 210 -6.31 24.13 -20.73
C GLY A 210 -5.78 22.95 -21.56
N ILE A 211 -4.87 23.20 -22.50
CA ILE A 211 -4.21 22.14 -23.28
C ILE A 211 -3.28 21.31 -22.39
N GLU A 212 -2.56 21.94 -21.46
CA GLU A 212 -1.69 21.23 -20.52
C GLU A 212 -2.50 20.31 -19.58
N ALA A 213 -3.64 20.80 -19.08
CA ALA A 213 -4.56 20.00 -18.28
C ALA A 213 -5.08 18.78 -19.07
N TYR A 214 -5.46 18.99 -20.33
CA TYR A 214 -5.84 17.90 -21.23
C TYR A 214 -4.69 16.90 -21.46
N ALA A 215 -3.47 17.41 -21.67
CA ALA A 215 -2.28 16.58 -21.87
C ALA A 215 -1.98 15.68 -20.67
N LYS A 216 -2.17 16.17 -19.44
CA LYS A 216 -2.01 15.39 -18.22
C LYS A 216 -2.98 14.22 -18.16
N LEU A 217 -4.27 14.47 -18.44
CA LEU A 217 -5.28 13.42 -18.50
C LEU A 217 -4.98 12.41 -19.62
N TYR A 218 -4.57 12.89 -20.79
CA TYR A 218 -4.23 12.03 -21.92
C TYR A 218 -3.05 11.11 -21.59
N ALA A 219 -2.03 11.64 -20.91
CA ALA A 219 -0.91 10.84 -20.43
C ALA A 219 -1.33 9.78 -19.41
N MET A 220 -2.26 10.10 -18.50
CA MET A 220 -2.84 9.12 -17.57
C MET A 220 -3.57 8.01 -18.31
N LYS A 221 -4.32 8.34 -19.38
CA LYS A 221 -5.05 7.35 -20.19
C LYS A 221 -4.11 6.40 -20.91
N VAL A 222 -3.07 6.94 -21.56
CA VAL A 222 -2.02 6.13 -22.21
C VAL A 222 -1.31 5.21 -21.20
N LYS A 223 -1.05 5.68 -19.98
CA LYS A 223 -0.47 4.84 -18.92
C LYS A 223 -1.43 3.73 -18.50
N LEU A 224 -2.71 4.04 -18.32
CA LEU A 224 -3.73 3.08 -17.91
C LEU A 224 -3.92 1.98 -18.97
N ASP A 225 -4.01 2.37 -20.25
CA ASP A 225 -4.15 1.43 -21.37
C ASP A 225 -2.93 0.50 -21.50
N LYS A 226 -1.72 0.98 -21.19
CA LYS A 226 -0.52 0.11 -21.15
C LYS A 226 -0.60 -0.95 -20.06
N LEU A 227 -1.11 -0.59 -18.88
CA LEU A 227 -1.29 -1.53 -17.77
C LEU A 227 -2.33 -2.61 -18.09
N GLU A 228 -3.39 -2.27 -18.84
CA GLU A 228 -4.39 -3.24 -19.31
C GLU A 228 -3.78 -4.28 -20.27
N ASN A 229 -2.82 -3.87 -21.12
CA ASN A 229 -2.13 -4.77 -22.04
C ASN A 229 -1.08 -5.69 -21.36
N GLU A 230 -0.73 -5.42 -20.10
CA GLU A 230 0.24 -6.21 -19.32
C GLU A 230 -0.41 -7.16 -18.30
N LEU A 231 -1.74 -7.09 -18.13
CA LEU A 231 -2.57 -7.95 -17.26
C LEU A 231 -3.08 -9.19 -18.01
#